data_AF-A0A1I7WVY3-F1
#
_entry.id   AF-A0A1I7WVY3-F1
#
_cell.length_a   1.000
_cell.length_b   1.000
_cell.length_c   1.000
_cell.angle_alpha   90.00
_cell.angle_beta   90.00
_cell.angle_gamma   90.00
#
_symmetry.space_group_name_H-M   'P 1'
#
loop_
_entity.id
_entity.type
_entity.pdbx_description
1 polymer ?
#
loop_
_entity_poly.entity_id
_entity_poly.type
_entity_poly.pdbx_seq_one_letter_code
_entity_poly.pdbx_strand_id
1 'polypeptide(L)'
;MPEEGVKLTPGPKLLSADEIVRLVEIFAGHGIDKVRLTGGEPTIRDDIVDLVGKICAVPGIEDVGITSNGIILWKKLKQLRDAGLTKV
;
A
#
# COMPACT_ATOMS: atom_id res chain seq x y z
N MET A 1 -10.40 -14.32 9.46
CA MET A 1 -9.23 -14.07 10.33
C MET A 1 -9.21 -15.18 11.37
N PRO A 2 -8.08 -15.84 11.66
CA PRO A 2 -8.03 -16.91 12.67
C PRO A 2 -8.46 -16.36 14.04
N GLU A 3 -9.19 -17.16 14.84
CA GLU A 3 -9.59 -16.76 16.20
C GLU A 3 -8.39 -16.43 17.11
N GLU A 4 -7.24 -17.05 16.81
CA GLU A 4 -5.99 -16.92 17.58
C GLU A 4 -5.14 -15.70 17.17
N GLY A 5 -5.60 -14.90 16.21
CA GLY A 5 -4.81 -13.80 15.64
C GLY A 5 -3.69 -14.28 14.71
N VAL A 6 -2.97 -13.32 14.11
CA VAL A 6 -1.87 -13.59 13.18
C VAL A 6 -0.58 -13.07 13.81
N LYS A 7 0.46 -13.91 13.89
CA LYS A 7 1.80 -13.44 14.27
C LYS A 7 2.30 -12.45 13.22
N LEU A 8 2.49 -11.20 13.63
CA LEU A 8 3.01 -10.16 12.76
C LEU A 8 4.43 -10.50 12.31
N THR A 9 4.70 -10.33 11.02
CA THR A 9 6.04 -10.49 10.47
C THR A 9 6.98 -9.47 11.15
N PRO A 10 8.14 -9.87 11.66
CA PRO A 10 9.09 -8.96 12.27
C PRO A 10 9.52 -7.85 11.29
N GLY A 11 9.59 -6.61 11.77
CA GLY A 11 9.94 -5.42 10.98
C GLY A 11 11.18 -5.57 10.07
N PRO A 12 12.30 -6.20 10.50
CA PRO A 12 13.49 -6.37 9.65
C PRO A 12 13.31 -7.26 8.42
N LYS A 13 12.21 -8.03 8.34
CA LYS A 13 11.91 -8.89 7.19
C LYS A 13 10.91 -8.27 6.22
N LEU A 14 10.38 -7.09 6.54
CA LEU A 14 9.45 -6.37 5.68
C LEU A 14 10.23 -5.45 4.75
N LEU A 15 9.74 -5.31 3.52
CA LEU A 15 10.25 -4.28 2.62
C LEU A 15 9.94 -2.89 3.19
N SER A 16 10.96 -2.05 3.17
CA SER A 16 10.83 -0.61 3.40
C SER A 16 9.99 0.06 2.30
N ALA A 17 9.49 1.26 2.56
CA ALA A 17 8.76 2.02 1.56
C ALA A 17 9.62 2.26 0.30
N ASP A 18 10.90 2.57 0.49
CA ASP A 18 11.81 2.87 -0.62
C ASP A 18 12.11 1.62 -1.47
N GLU A 19 12.23 0.44 -0.85
CA GLU A 19 12.34 -0.82 -1.60
C GLU A 19 11.07 -1.13 -2.40
N ILE A 20 9.88 -0.87 -1.83
CA ILE A 20 8.61 -1.07 -2.54
C ILE A 20 8.52 -0.11 -3.72
N VAL A 21 8.81 1.17 -3.54
CA VAL A 21 8.78 2.18 -4.61
C VAL A 21 9.76 1.83 -5.72
N ARG A 22 10.98 1.41 -5.37
CA ARG A 22 11.97 0.94 -6.36
C ARG A 22 11.44 -0.23 -7.19
N LEU A 23 10.73 -1.19 -6.57
CA LEU A 23 10.11 -2.29 -7.32
C LEU A 23 9.02 -1.76 -8.26
N VAL A 24 8.17 -0.86 -7.78
CA VAL A 24 7.12 -0.24 -8.60
C VAL A 24 7.71 0.49 -9.80
N GLU A 25 8.77 1.27 -9.64
CA GLU A 25 9.47 1.96 -10.74
C GLU A 25 9.99 0.97 -11.79
N ILE A 26 10.62 -0.13 -11.35
CA ILE A 26 11.11 -1.17 -12.26
C ILE A 26 9.95 -1.79 -13.04
N PHE A 27 8.85 -2.14 -12.36
CA PHE A 27 7.70 -2.77 -13.00
C PHE A 27 6.94 -1.80 -13.93
N ALA A 28 6.82 -0.53 -13.55
CA ALA A 28 6.23 0.51 -14.39
C ALA A 28 7.02 0.70 -15.70
N GLY A 29 8.36 0.62 -15.62
CA GLY A 29 9.23 0.59 -16.80
C GLY A 29 8.98 -0.59 -17.75
N HIS A 30 8.24 -1.62 -17.31
CA HIS A 30 7.85 -2.79 -18.10
C HIS A 30 6.35 -2.82 -18.43
N GLY A 31 5.63 -1.70 -18.24
CA GLY A 31 4.23 -1.55 -18.63
C GLY A 31 3.20 -1.95 -17.57
N ILE A 32 3.61 -2.15 -16.32
CA ILE A 32 2.66 -2.23 -15.19
C ILE A 32 2.14 -0.83 -14.90
N ASP A 33 0.83 -0.68 -14.89
CA ASP A 33 0.11 0.58 -14.65
C ASP A 33 -0.73 0.56 -13.37
N LYS A 34 -0.90 -0.61 -12.73
CA LYS A 34 -1.74 -0.79 -11.54
C LYS A 34 -0.99 -1.41 -10.38
N VAL A 35 -1.18 -0.84 -9.18
CA VAL A 35 -0.66 -1.37 -7.93
C VAL A 35 -1.81 -1.63 -6.96
N ARG A 36 -1.83 -2.81 -6.34
CA ARG A 36 -2.80 -3.14 -5.29
C ARG A 36 -2.10 -3.46 -3.98
N LEU A 37 -2.32 -2.61 -2.97
CA LEU A 37 -1.85 -2.78 -1.61
C LEU A 37 -2.76 -3.77 -0.87
N THR A 38 -2.13 -4.80 -0.34
CA THR A 38 -2.78 -5.90 0.37
C THR A 38 -1.84 -6.40 1.48
N GLY A 39 -2.14 -7.55 2.08
CA GLY A 39 -1.33 -8.21 3.09
C GLY A 39 -2.22 -8.97 4.06
N GLY A 40 -1.96 -8.80 5.36
CA GLY A 40 -2.97 -9.08 6.40
C GLY A 40 -4.01 -7.96 6.43
N GLU A 41 -3.63 -6.82 7.02
CA GLU A 41 -4.40 -5.57 6.95
C GLU A 41 -3.46 -4.40 6.64
N PRO A 42 -3.52 -3.82 5.42
CA PRO A 42 -2.56 -2.81 4.99
C PRO A 42 -2.63 -1.51 5.78
N THR A 43 -3.79 -1.18 6.36
CA THR A 43 -3.97 0.06 7.12
C THR A 43 -3.26 0.06 8.49
N ILE A 44 -2.76 -1.10 8.94
CA ILE A 44 -1.91 -1.23 10.15
C ILE A 44 -0.49 -0.71 9.89
N ARG A 45 -0.05 -0.65 8.63
CA ARG A 45 1.27 -0.13 8.29
C ARG A 45 1.32 1.38 8.57
N ASP A 46 2.28 1.82 9.37
CA ASP A 46 2.34 3.20 9.89
C ASP A 46 2.53 4.24 8.78
N ASP A 47 3.40 3.93 7.80
CA ASP A 47 3.76 4.77 6.66
C ASP A 47 2.84 4.60 5.43
N ILE A 48 1.68 3.93 5.56
CA ILE A 48 0.82 3.56 4.42
C ILE A 48 0.39 4.75 3.56
N VAL A 49 0.16 5.92 4.16
CA VAL A 49 -0.24 7.13 3.43
C VAL A 49 0.94 7.68 2.60
N ASP A 50 2.14 7.72 3.19
CA ASP A 50 3.36 8.13 2.48
C ASP A 50 3.67 7.16 1.33
N LEU A 51 3.56 5.85 1.60
CA LEU A 51 3.76 4.81 0.59
C LEU A 51 2.81 4.98 -0.60
N VAL A 52 1.51 5.19 -0.35
CA VAL A 52 0.54 5.46 -1.43
C VAL A 52 0.96 6.68 -2.24
N GLY A 53 1.29 7.79 -1.58
CA GLY A 53 1.72 9.02 -2.26
C GLY A 53 2.94 8.79 -3.16
N LYS A 54 3.95 8.07 -2.65
CA LYS A 54 5.15 7.73 -3.44
C LYS A 54 4.83 6.84 -4.63
N ILE A 55 3.98 5.83 -4.47
CA ILE A 55 3.57 4.93 -5.57
C ILE A 55 2.78 5.71 -6.62
N CYS A 56 1.83 6.55 -6.22
CA CYS A 56 1.05 7.39 -7.14
C CYS A 56 1.92 8.39 -7.91
N ALA A 57 3.08 8.78 -7.38
CA ALA A 57 4.03 9.66 -8.05
C ALA A 57 4.92 8.94 -9.07
N VAL A 58 4.92 7.61 -9.12
CA VAL A 58 5.73 6.85 -10.09
C VAL A 58 5.15 7.02 -11.50
N PRO A 59 5.93 7.52 -12.48
CA PRO A 59 5.47 7.65 -13.85
C PRO A 59 5.04 6.31 -14.45
N GLY A 60 3.86 6.29 -15.08
CA GLY A 60 3.26 5.08 -15.67
C GLY A 60 2.28 4.36 -14.75
N ILE A 61 2.25 4.67 -13.45
CA ILE A 61 1.20 4.16 -12.56
C ILE A 61 -0.05 5.04 -12.69
N GLU A 62 -1.17 4.42 -13.03
CA GLU A 62 -2.47 5.05 -13.20
C GLU A 62 -3.43 4.69 -12.05
N ASP A 63 -3.34 3.46 -11.55
CA ASP A 63 -4.27 2.93 -10.54
C ASP A 63 -3.53 2.45 -9.29
N VAL A 64 -3.87 3.02 -8.13
CA VAL A 64 -3.42 2.53 -6.82
C VAL A 64 -4.62 2.14 -5.97
N GLY A 65 -4.76 0.84 -5.72
CA GLY A 65 -5.85 0.26 -4.97
C GLY A 65 -5.42 -0.30 -3.60
N ILE A 66 -6.36 -0.43 -2.65
CA ILE A 66 -6.10 -1.06 -1.35
C ILE A 66 -7.20 -2.07 -0.98
N THR A 67 -6.81 -3.29 -0.61
CA THR A 67 -7.76 -4.29 -0.07
C THR A 67 -7.70 -4.26 1.46
N SER A 68 -8.79 -3.87 2.12
CA SER A 68 -8.85 -3.71 3.59
C SER A 68 -10.13 -4.31 4.16
N ASN A 69 -10.08 -4.77 5.42
CA ASN A 69 -11.25 -5.16 6.20
C ASN A 69 -12.11 -3.96 6.67
N GLY A 70 -11.62 -2.73 6.49
CA GLY A 70 -12.37 -1.49 6.74
C GLY A 70 -12.38 -1.00 8.19
N ILE A 71 -11.95 -1.78 9.18
CA ILE A 71 -12.12 -1.48 10.62
C ILE A 71 -11.46 -0.14 11.02
N ILE A 72 -10.24 0.10 10.52
CA ILE A 72 -9.48 1.34 10.79
C ILE A 72 -9.33 2.23 9.55
N LEU A 73 -9.87 1.81 8.41
CA LEU A 73 -9.75 2.52 7.14
C LEU A 73 -10.30 3.95 7.26
N TRP A 74 -11.44 4.13 7.93
CA TRP A 74 -12.07 5.44 8.10
C TRP A 74 -11.16 6.51 8.72
N LYS A 75 -10.18 6.10 9.55
CA LYS A 75 -9.20 7.03 10.16
C LYS A 75 -8.20 7.57 9.15
N LYS A 76 -7.88 6.79 8.11
CA LYS A 76 -6.85 7.09 7.11
C LYS A 76 -7.43 7.39 5.72
N LEU A 77 -8.70 7.10 5.46
CA LEU A 77 -9.31 7.13 4.13
C LEU A 77 -9.17 8.49 3.43
N LYS A 78 -9.42 9.58 4.16
CA LYS A 78 -9.23 10.94 3.62
C LYS A 78 -7.79 11.17 3.19
N GLN A 79 -6.83 10.83 4.06
CA GLN A 79 -5.40 10.98 3.77
C GLN A 79 -4.95 10.11 2.60
N LEU A 80 -5.44 8.87 2.52
CA LEU A 80 -5.15 7.95 1.42
C LEU A 80 -5.69 8.48 0.08
N ARG A 81 -6.93 8.98 0.07
CA ARG A 81 -7.52 9.59 -1.13
C ARG A 81 -6.75 10.85 -1.54
N ASP A 82 -6.42 11.71 -0.57
CA ASP A 82 -5.65 12.94 -0.82
C ASP A 82 -4.21 12.62 -1.30
N ALA A 83 -3.67 11.46 -0.94
CA ALA A 83 -2.40 10.93 -1.45
C ALA A 83 -2.49 10.27 -2.85
N GLY A 84 -3.69 10.15 -3.42
CA GLY A 84 -3.89 9.61 -4.78
C GLY A 84 -4.44 8.19 -4.86
N LEU A 85 -4.85 7.58 -3.74
CA LEU A 85 -5.53 6.27 -3.77
C LEU A 85 -6.79 6.35 -4.65
N THR A 86 -6.85 5.50 -5.68
CA THR A 86 -7.95 5.50 -6.65
C THR A 86 -9.07 4.53 -6.29
N LYS A 87 -8.75 3.46 -5.54
CA LYS A 87 -9.72 2.39 -5.24
C LYS A 87 -9.50 1.74 -3.86
N VAL A 88 -10.60 1.41 -3.19
CA VAL A 88 -10.61 0.46 -2.06
C VAL A 88 -11.11 -0.87 -2.64
#